data_AF-A0A7C4F3V7-F1
#
_entry.id   AF-A0A7C4F3V7-F1
#
_cell.length_a   1.000
_cell.length_b   1.000
_cell.length_c   1.000
_cell.angle_alpha   90.00
_cell.angle_beta   90.00
_cell.angle_gamma   90.00
#
_symmetry.space_group_name_H-M   'P 1'
#
loop_
_entity.id
_entity.type
_entity.pdbx_description
1 polymer ?
#
loop_
_entity_poly.entity_id
_entity_poly.type
_entity_poly.pdbx_seq_one_letter_code
_entity_poly.pdbx_strand_id
1 'polypeptide(L)' 'MKAERKIMEQRLEALQLAEILGNVSRVCRERGISRTQFYEYKRRFQT' A
#
# COMPACT_ATOMS: atom_id res chain seq x y z
N MET A 1 -6.96 -11.63 14.12
CA MET A 1 -6.20 -12.66 13.36
C MET A 1 -6.52 -12.77 11.86
N LYS A 2 -7.76 -13.02 11.37
CA LYS A 2 -8.00 -13.15 9.90
C LYS A 2 -8.11 -11.81 9.15
N ALA A 3 -8.81 -10.84 9.74
CA ALA A 3 -9.02 -9.52 9.12
C ALA A 3 -7.72 -8.71 9.02
N GLU A 4 -6.87 -8.79 10.04
CA GLU A 4 -5.57 -8.08 10.05
C GLU A 4 -4.63 -8.58 8.97
N ARG A 5 -4.58 -9.90 8.73
CA ARG A 5 -3.79 -10.48 7.64
C ARG A 5 -4.26 -9.97 6.27
N LYS A 6 -5.57 -9.98 6.03
CA LYS A 6 -6.15 -9.46 4.78
C LYS A 6 -5.81 -7.99 4.57
N ILE A 7 -5.82 -7.19 5.63
CA ILE A 7 -5.44 -5.78 5.57
C ILE A 7 -3.93 -5.64 5.27
N MET A 8 -3.07 -6.47 5.87
CA MET A 8 -1.63 -6.45 5.57
C MET A 8 -1.35 -6.84 4.12
N GLU A 9 -2.02 -7.87 3.59
CA GLU A 9 -1.91 -8.30 2.20
C GLU A 9 -2.28 -7.15 1.25
N GLN A 10 -3.40 -6.47 1.49
CA GLN A 10 -3.81 -5.32 0.67
C GLN A 10 -2.80 -4.17 0.69
N ARG A 11 -2.15 -3.92 1.83
CA ARG A 11 -1.11 -2.88 1.94
C ARG A 11 0.16 -3.28 1.22
N LEU A 12 0.55 -4.55 1.29
CA LEU A 12 1.70 -5.09 0.58
C LEU A 12 1.48 -5.01 -0.93
N GLU A 13 0.31 -5.41 -1.42
CA GLU A 13 -0.04 -5.31 -2.84
C GLU A 13 0.02 -3.86 -3.35
N ALA A 14 -0.38 -2.88 -2.53
CA ALA A 14 -0.28 -1.48 -2.91
C ALA A 14 1.19 -1.03 -3.09
N LEU A 15 2.10 -1.50 -2.23
CA LEU A 15 3.53 -1.20 -2.36
C LEU A 15 4.13 -1.84 -3.62
N GLN A 16 3.82 -3.11 -3.88
CA GLN A 16 4.28 -3.83 -5.07
C GLN A 16 3.74 -3.18 -6.36
N LEU A 17 2.47 -2.80 -6.37
CA LEU A 17 1.86 -2.12 -7.52
C LEU A 17 2.53 -0.78 -7.81
N ALA A 18 2.99 -0.06 -6.77
CA ALA A 18 3.74 1.18 -6.94
C ALA A 18 5.14 0.96 -7.54
N GLU A 19 5.80 -0.15 -7.21
CA GLU A 19 7.08 -0.52 -7.84
C GLU A 19 6.90 -0.89 -9.31
N ILE A 20 5.83 -1.61 -9.66
CA ILE A 20 5.53 -2.01 -11.05
C ILE A 20 5.14 -0.80 -11.90
N LEU A 21 4.27 0.07 -11.39
CA LEU A 21 3.76 1.22 -12.15
C LEU A 21 4.72 2.43 -12.12
N GLY A 22 5.65 2.50 -11.18
CA GLY A 22 6.50 3.67 -10.94
C GLY A 22 5.72 4.94 -10.56
N ASN A 23 4.42 4.84 -10.27
CA ASN A 23 3.54 5.98 -10.04
C ASN A 23 2.64 5.78 -8.81
N VAL A 24 3.07 6.38 -7.70
CA VAL A 24 2.35 6.31 -6.41
C VAL A 24 0.97 6.95 -6.48
N SER A 25 0.80 8.04 -7.23
CA SER A 25 -0.49 8.75 -7.34
C SER A 25 -1.56 7.90 -8.03
N ARG A 26 -1.17 7.12 -9.04
CA ARG A 26 -2.06 6.17 -9.72
C ARG A 26 -2.50 5.05 -8.79
N VAL A 27 -1.56 4.47 -8.04
CA VAL A 27 -1.84 3.43 -7.04
C VAL A 27 -2.78 3.95 -5.95
N CYS A 28 -2.56 5.17 -5.46
CA CYS A 28 -3.41 5.81 -4.46
C CYS A 28 -4.85 5.96 -4.96
N ARG A 29 -5.04 6.33 -6.25
CA ARG A 29 -6.37 6.39 -6.88
C ARG A 29 -7.01 5.00 -7.04
N GLU A 30 -6.26 4.02 -7.56
CA GLU A 30 -6.77 2.67 -7.80
C GLU A 30 -7.14 1.93 -6.51
N ARG A 31 -6.37 2.15 -5.43
CA ARG A 31 -6.60 1.53 -4.12
C ARG A 31 -7.48 2.37 -3.19
N GLY A 32 -7.84 3.59 -3.57
CA GLY A 32 -8.67 4.49 -2.76
C GLY A 32 -8.00 4.95 -1.46
N ILE A 33 -6.68 5.06 -1.44
CA ILE A 33 -5.89 5.46 -0.27
C ILE A 33 -5.22 6.81 -0.48
N SER A 34 -4.91 7.53 0.60
CA SER A 34 -4.16 8.77 0.51
C SER A 34 -2.66 8.51 0.33
N ARG A 35 -1.94 9.49 -0.23
CA ARG A 35 -0.48 9.46 -0.32
C ARG A 35 0.18 9.30 1.05
N THR A 36 -0.38 9.91 2.10
CA THR A 36 0.09 9.77 3.47
C THR A 36 -0.02 8.33 3.96
N GLN A 37 -1.17 7.68 3.75
CA GLN A 37 -1.38 6.27 4.12
C GLN A 37 -0.42 5.35 3.38
N PHE A 38 -0.16 5.60 2.10
CA PHE A 38 0.81 4.84 1.32
C PHE A 38 2.21 4.87 1.96
N TYR A 39 2.71 6.05 2.33
CA TYR A 39 4.01 6.17 2.99
C TYR A 39 4.02 5.59 4.40
N GLU A 40 2.91 5.66 5.14
CA GLU A 40 2.78 4.97 6.42
C GLU A 40 2.86 3.45 6.27
N TYR A 41 2.26 2.88 5.22
CA TYR A 41 2.39 1.46 4.92
C TYR A 41 3.85 1.13 4.66
N LYS A 42 4.48 1.87 3.75
CA LYS A 42 5.91 1.68 3.43
C LYS A 42 6.78 1.71 4.68
N ARG A 43 6.58 2.70 5.57
CA ARG A 43 7.30 2.81 6.83
C ARG A 43 7.12 1.59 7.73
N ARG A 44 5.89 1.07 7.84
CA ARG A 44 5.56 -0.11 8.66
C ARG A 44 6.12 -1.43 8.10
N PHE A 45 6.39 -1.53 6.80
CA PHE A 45 7.01 -2.69 6.19
C PHE A 45 8.55 -2.63 6.14
N GLN A 46 9.12 -1.42 6.29
CA GLN A 46 10.58 -1.21 6.33
C GLN A 46 11.17 -1.26 7.76
N THR A 47 10.33 -1.44 8.79
CA THR A 47 10.75 -1.60 10.19
C THR A 47 10.72 -3.08 10.55
#